data_AF-A0A3B3SAR0-F1
#
_entry.id   AF-A0A3B3SAR0-F1
#
_cell.length_a   1.000
_cell.length_b   1.000
_cell.length_c   1.000
_cell.angle_alpha   90.00
_cell.angle_beta   90.00
_cell.angle_gamma   90.00
#
_symmetry.space_group_name_H-M   'P 1'
#
loop_
_entity.id
_entity.type
_entity.pdbx_description
1 polymer ?
#
loop_
_entity_poly.entity_id
_entity_poly.type
_entity_poly.pdbx_seq_one_letter_code
_entity_poly.pdbx_strand_id
1 'polypeptide(L)'
;MLPLVLLVSMLSLTCQQMALPPFKKGRNFTIHSSQLACSLPGPQGPPGLPGAPGLAGSIGKMGLPGKDGPDGKDGKKGEKGDRGEQGRPGNPGIPGIKGRQGVIGKAGPRGPKGLRGAPGLAGVRGEKGKAGDDGQAGVPGGCNCGTNAARSAFSVAVTKSYPKERLPIRFNRILMNEGGHYNASTGKFVCAIPGIYFFSYDITLANKHLAIGLVHNGQYKIKTFDANTGNHDVASGSTVLRLKRGDQVWLQIFYSEQNGLFFDPYWTDSLFTGFLIYADQDFLDRGDEKVTTGPV
;
A
#
# COMPACT_ATOMS: atom_id res chain seq x y z
N MET A 1 87.78 35.03 -45.96
CA MET A 1 87.73 33.91 -46.91
C MET A 1 86.47 33.09 -46.63
N LEU A 2 85.33 33.47 -47.22
CA LEU A 2 84.29 32.51 -47.65
C LEU A 2 84.84 31.75 -48.89
N PRO A 3 84.26 30.64 -49.41
CA PRO A 3 82.90 30.09 -49.19
C PRO A 3 82.78 28.52 -49.23
N LEU A 4 81.51 28.04 -49.27
CA LEU A 4 80.98 26.74 -49.74
C LEU A 4 81.19 25.53 -48.80
N VAL A 5 80.17 24.83 -48.31
CA VAL A 5 79.12 24.13 -49.07
C VAL A 5 77.79 24.10 -48.29
N LEU A 6 76.71 24.45 -49.00
CA LEU A 6 75.31 24.26 -48.62
C LEU A 6 74.95 22.77 -48.49
N LEU A 7 74.22 22.40 -47.44
CA LEU A 7 73.14 21.41 -47.57
C LEU A 7 72.00 21.75 -46.60
N VAL A 8 71.05 22.54 -47.09
CA VAL A 8 69.77 22.82 -46.43
C VAL A 8 68.88 21.59 -46.63
N SER A 9 68.74 20.79 -45.57
CA SER A 9 67.76 19.71 -45.50
C SER A 9 66.41 20.29 -45.08
N MET A 10 65.60 20.63 -46.08
CA MET A 10 64.17 20.89 -45.95
C MET A 10 63.45 19.57 -45.66
N LEU A 11 63.24 19.24 -44.38
CA LEU A 11 62.13 18.37 -44.00
C LEU A 11 61.05 19.22 -43.33
N SER A 12 60.19 19.76 -44.17
CA SER A 12 58.83 20.15 -43.80
C SER A 12 58.09 18.88 -43.35
N LEU A 13 58.18 18.55 -42.06
CA LEU A 13 57.23 17.63 -41.44
C LEU A 13 55.89 18.37 -41.39
N THR A 14 55.07 18.06 -42.38
CA THR A 14 53.65 18.35 -42.41
C THR A 14 53.05 17.99 -41.06
N CYS A 15 52.47 18.99 -40.40
CA CYS A 15 51.52 18.84 -39.33
C CYS A 15 50.40 17.93 -39.83
N GLN A 16 50.51 16.62 -39.55
CA GLN A 16 49.36 15.74 -39.60
C GLN A 16 48.47 16.20 -38.45
N GLN A 17 47.47 17.00 -38.81
CA GLN A 17 46.28 17.19 -38.02
C GLN A 17 45.79 15.80 -37.60
N MET A 18 45.99 15.45 -36.33
CA MET A 18 45.19 14.41 -35.72
C MET A 18 43.78 14.98 -35.67
N ALA A 19 43.02 14.73 -36.75
CA ALA A 19 41.61 14.96 -36.78
C ALA A 19 41.01 14.22 -35.59
N LEU A 20 40.52 14.99 -34.62
CA LEU A 20 39.67 14.46 -33.56
C LEU A 20 38.57 13.62 -34.25
N PRO A 21 38.32 12.38 -33.79
CA PRO A 21 37.20 11.63 -34.32
C PRO A 21 35.94 12.48 -34.11
N PRO A 22 35.05 12.58 -35.10
CA PRO A 22 33.84 13.36 -34.95
C PRO A 22 33.11 12.86 -33.70
N PHE A 23 32.84 13.81 -32.79
CA PHE A 23 32.00 13.59 -31.60
C PHE A 23 30.84 12.70 -32.03
N LYS A 24 30.80 11.46 -31.52
CA LYS A 24 29.62 10.62 -31.66
C LYS A 24 28.52 11.36 -30.90
N LYS A 25 27.71 12.06 -31.68
CA LYS A 25 26.41 12.66 -31.32
C LYS A 25 25.81 11.75 -30.26
N GLY A 26 25.59 12.30 -29.06
CA GLY A 26 25.10 11.56 -27.92
C GLY A 26 23.98 10.64 -28.39
N ARG A 27 24.12 9.35 -28.10
CA ARG A 27 22.97 8.46 -28.24
C ARG A 27 21.91 9.10 -27.35
N ASN A 28 20.86 9.64 -27.96
CA ASN A 28 19.62 9.87 -27.26
C ASN A 28 19.22 8.49 -26.73
N PHE A 29 19.54 8.25 -25.46
CA PHE A 29 18.91 7.17 -24.73
C PHE A 29 17.46 7.62 -24.59
N THR A 30 16.65 7.24 -25.57
CA THR A 30 15.20 7.21 -25.41
C THR A 30 14.97 6.12 -24.37
N ILE A 31 15.04 6.49 -23.09
CA ILE A 31 14.58 5.63 -22.01
C ILE A 31 13.08 5.50 -22.25
N HIS A 32 12.67 4.40 -22.86
CA HIS A 32 11.27 4.03 -22.85
C HIS A 32 10.86 3.95 -21.38
N SER A 33 9.79 4.67 -21.04
CA SER A 33 9.22 4.73 -19.67
C SER A 33 9.00 3.35 -19.02
N SER A 34 9.04 2.27 -19.81
CA SER A 34 8.96 0.89 -19.37
C SER A 34 10.23 0.33 -18.70
N GLN A 35 11.34 1.06 -18.64
CA GLN A 35 12.59 0.59 -18.01
C GLN A 35 12.86 1.18 -16.61
N LEU A 36 11.98 2.03 -16.10
CA LEU A 36 12.01 2.50 -14.71
C LEU A 36 10.90 1.81 -13.93
N ALA A 37 11.24 0.69 -13.28
CA ALA A 37 10.35 0.09 -12.30
C ALA A 37 10.42 0.93 -11.01
N CYS A 38 9.46 1.83 -10.84
CA CYS A 38 9.29 2.53 -9.57
C CYS A 38 8.73 1.62 -8.50
N SER A 39 9.26 1.76 -7.29
CA SER A 39 8.92 0.96 -6.11
C SER A 39 7.85 1.61 -5.22
N LEU A 40 7.16 2.67 -5.69
CA LEU A 40 6.09 3.29 -4.92
C LEU A 40 4.89 2.33 -4.83
N PRO A 41 4.46 1.92 -3.63
CA PRO A 41 3.24 1.14 -3.45
C PRO A 41 2.04 1.93 -3.98
N GLY A 42 1.24 1.33 -4.86
CA GLY A 42 0.00 1.94 -5.32
C GLY A 42 -1.11 1.87 -4.27
N PRO A 43 -2.27 2.50 -4.53
CA PRO A 43 -3.41 2.44 -3.64
C PRO A 43 -3.88 1.00 -3.42
N GLN A 44 -4.43 0.71 -2.23
CA GLN A 44 -5.02 -0.59 -1.92
C GLN A 44 -6.14 -0.89 -2.92
N GLY A 45 -6.13 -2.09 -3.50
CA GLY A 45 -7.19 -2.52 -4.43
C GLY A 45 -8.55 -2.64 -3.73
N PRO A 46 -9.65 -2.66 -4.51
CA PRO A 46 -10.99 -2.77 -3.95
C PRO A 46 -11.16 -4.08 -3.15
N PRO A 47 -11.97 -4.08 -2.07
CA PRO A 47 -12.34 -5.30 -1.36
C PRO A 47 -12.97 -6.33 -2.29
N GLY A 48 -12.73 -7.62 -2.04
CA GLY A 48 -13.33 -8.70 -2.80
C GLY A 48 -14.85 -8.77 -2.59
N LEU A 49 -15.54 -9.46 -3.51
CA LEU A 49 -16.98 -9.57 -3.44
C LEU A 49 -17.42 -10.45 -2.24
N PRO A 50 -18.53 -10.11 -1.56
CA PRO A 50 -19.09 -10.96 -0.52
C PRO A 50 -19.45 -12.35 -1.04
N GLY A 51 -19.16 -13.39 -0.26
CA GLY A 51 -19.49 -14.76 -0.61
C GLY A 51 -21.00 -14.99 -0.70
N ALA A 52 -21.41 -15.90 -1.60
CA ALA A 52 -22.82 -16.22 -1.79
C ALA A 52 -23.47 -16.81 -0.52
N PRO A 53 -24.75 -16.48 -0.22
CA PRO A 53 -25.48 -17.08 0.89
C PRO A 53 -25.53 -18.61 0.80
N GLY A 54 -25.50 -19.26 1.96
CA GLY A 54 -25.67 -20.72 2.05
C GLY A 54 -27.08 -21.17 1.67
N LEU A 55 -27.21 -22.41 1.20
CA LEU A 55 -28.50 -22.99 0.85
C LEU A 55 -29.38 -23.21 2.09
N ALA A 56 -30.68 -22.99 1.95
CA ALA A 56 -31.64 -23.20 3.02
C ALA A 56 -31.72 -24.69 3.42
N GLY A 57 -31.86 -24.95 4.73
CA GLY A 57 -32.04 -26.30 5.25
C GLY A 57 -33.35 -26.94 4.78
N SER A 58 -33.39 -28.27 4.73
CA SER A 58 -34.58 -29.01 4.32
C SER A 58 -35.66 -28.97 5.39
N ILE A 59 -36.93 -28.97 4.97
CA ILE A 59 -38.08 -29.08 5.88
C ILE A 59 -38.13 -30.51 6.45
N GLY A 60 -38.29 -30.64 7.77
CA GLY A 60 -38.40 -31.94 8.44
C GLY A 60 -39.62 -32.74 7.97
N LYS A 61 -39.50 -34.07 7.92
CA LYS A 61 -40.60 -34.95 7.49
C LYS A 61 -41.72 -34.95 8.53
N MET A 62 -42.97 -34.96 8.06
CA MET A 62 -44.16 -35.08 8.92
C MET A 62 -44.14 -36.40 9.70
N GLY A 63 -44.52 -36.35 10.98
CA GLY A 63 -44.60 -37.54 11.84
C GLY A 63 -45.64 -38.55 11.36
N LEU A 64 -45.42 -39.84 11.65
CA LEU A 64 -46.33 -40.91 11.27
C LEU A 64 -47.69 -40.80 12.01
N PRO A 65 -48.81 -41.23 11.38
CA PRO A 65 -50.10 -41.30 12.05
C PRO A 65 -50.05 -42.17 13.33
N GLY A 66 -50.88 -41.81 14.33
CA GLY A 66 -51.01 -42.62 15.53
C GLY A 66 -51.64 -43.99 15.22
N LYS A 67 -51.25 -45.01 15.98
CA LYS A 67 -51.82 -46.37 15.88
C LYS A 67 -53.27 -46.40 16.40
N ASP A 68 -54.11 -47.22 15.78
CA ASP A 68 -55.49 -47.43 16.21
C ASP A 68 -55.57 -48.04 17.62
N GLY A 69 -56.63 -47.69 18.35
CA GLY A 69 -56.88 -48.24 19.69
C GLY A 69 -57.32 -49.71 19.62
N PRO A 70 -57.08 -50.51 20.67
CA PRO A 70 -57.55 -51.90 20.71
C PRO A 70 -59.08 -51.98 20.76
N ASP A 71 -59.65 -53.04 20.18
CA ASP A 71 -61.09 -53.29 20.17
C ASP A 71 -61.68 -53.43 21.58
N GLY A 72 -62.93 -52.98 21.74
CA GLY A 72 -63.66 -53.07 23.02
C GLY A 72 -63.97 -54.52 23.40
N LYS A 73 -63.96 -54.84 24.70
CA LYS A 73 -64.33 -56.17 25.20
C LYS A 73 -65.84 -56.42 25.09
N ASP A 74 -66.23 -57.64 24.75
CA ASP A 74 -67.64 -58.06 24.62
C ASP A 74 -68.45 -57.88 25.91
N GLY A 75 -69.74 -57.54 25.76
CA GLY A 75 -70.69 -57.36 26.87
C GLY A 75 -71.08 -58.68 27.55
N LYS A 76 -71.35 -58.64 28.86
CA LYS A 76 -71.79 -59.82 29.63
C LYS A 76 -73.22 -60.25 29.25
N LYS A 77 -73.46 -61.58 29.18
CA LYS A 77 -74.74 -62.21 28.83
C LYS A 77 -75.82 -61.97 29.91
N GLY A 78 -77.05 -61.66 29.49
CA GLY A 78 -78.19 -61.42 30.41
C GLY A 78 -78.74 -62.68 31.08
N GLU A 79 -79.32 -62.54 32.28
CA GLU A 79 -79.86 -63.63 33.10
C GLU A 79 -81.23 -64.15 32.61
N LYS A 80 -81.55 -65.42 32.93
CA LYS A 80 -82.70 -66.20 32.42
C LYS A 80 -83.94 -65.96 33.30
N GLY A 81 -85.12 -65.79 32.69
CA GLY A 81 -86.39 -65.59 33.42
C GLY A 81 -87.03 -66.88 33.96
N ASP A 82 -87.74 -66.76 35.09
CA ASP A 82 -88.38 -67.85 35.82
C ASP A 82 -89.75 -68.27 35.24
N ARG A 83 -90.21 -69.51 35.52
CA ARG A 83 -91.49 -70.09 35.04
C ARG A 83 -92.49 -70.28 36.20
N GLY A 84 -93.75 -69.85 36.00
CA GLY A 84 -94.82 -69.83 37.02
C GLY A 84 -95.59 -71.14 37.31
N GLU A 85 -96.43 -71.10 38.36
CA GLU A 85 -97.08 -72.21 39.11
C GLU A 85 -98.32 -72.92 38.46
N GLN A 86 -98.84 -73.96 39.16
CA GLN A 86 -99.70 -75.08 38.71
C GLN A 86 -101.20 -75.03 39.12
N GLY A 87 -102.09 -75.66 38.31
CA GLY A 87 -103.45 -76.21 38.67
C GLY A 87 -104.66 -75.47 38.06
N ARG A 88 -105.84 -76.01 37.69
CA ARG A 88 -106.66 -77.24 37.95
C ARG A 88 -107.55 -77.58 36.70
N PRO A 89 -108.24 -78.75 36.62
CA PRO A 89 -108.83 -79.28 35.37
C PRO A 89 -110.29 -78.88 35.08
N GLY A 90 -110.64 -78.71 33.79
CA GLY A 90 -111.97 -79.02 33.23
C GLY A 90 -112.67 -77.92 32.38
N ASN A 91 -112.73 -78.17 31.07
CA ASN A 91 -113.42 -77.53 29.94
C ASN A 91 -112.77 -76.31 29.24
N PRO A 92 -112.74 -76.28 27.88
CA PRO A 92 -111.74 -75.53 27.11
C PRO A 92 -112.10 -74.06 26.88
N GLY A 93 -111.17 -73.16 27.22
CA GLY A 93 -111.23 -71.74 26.88
C GLY A 93 -109.86 -71.04 26.99
N ILE A 94 -109.39 -70.52 25.86
CA ILE A 94 -108.31 -69.53 25.60
C ILE A 94 -106.86 -69.91 26.05
N PRO A 95 -105.92 -70.17 25.12
CA PRO A 95 -104.50 -70.34 25.41
C PRO A 95 -103.85 -69.11 26.08
N GLY A 96 -103.05 -69.37 27.11
CA GLY A 96 -102.35 -68.36 27.92
C GLY A 96 -101.31 -67.52 27.16
N ILE A 97 -101.10 -66.31 27.65
CA ILE A 97 -100.24 -65.27 27.07
C ILE A 97 -98.76 -65.71 27.17
N LYS A 98 -98.05 -65.68 26.03
CA LYS A 98 -96.60 -65.97 25.93
C LYS A 98 -95.80 -64.98 26.78
N GLY A 99 -94.89 -65.48 27.63
CA GLY A 99 -93.96 -64.65 28.41
C GLY A 99 -93.12 -63.73 27.51
N ARG A 100 -92.88 -62.49 27.96
CA ARG A 100 -92.11 -61.49 27.19
C ARG A 100 -90.66 -61.94 27.00
N GLN A 101 -90.14 -61.73 25.80
CA GLN A 101 -88.75 -61.97 25.43
C GLN A 101 -87.81 -61.09 26.27
N GLY A 102 -86.73 -61.66 26.80
CA GLY A 102 -85.70 -60.93 27.54
C GLY A 102 -85.06 -59.83 26.68
N VAL A 103 -84.71 -58.71 27.32
CA VAL A 103 -84.17 -57.51 26.64
C VAL A 103 -82.74 -57.78 26.17
N ILE A 104 -82.43 -57.43 24.92
CA ILE A 104 -81.07 -57.48 24.37
C ILE A 104 -80.18 -56.53 25.19
N GLY A 105 -79.01 -57.00 25.65
CA GLY A 105 -78.04 -56.19 26.37
C GLY A 105 -77.57 -54.99 25.53
N LYS A 106 -77.33 -53.84 26.17
CA LYS A 106 -76.86 -52.62 25.48
C LYS A 106 -75.47 -52.85 24.87
N ALA A 107 -75.23 -52.27 23.69
CA ALA A 107 -73.90 -52.26 23.06
C ALA A 107 -72.86 -51.64 24.01
N GLY A 108 -71.65 -52.21 24.03
CA GLY A 108 -70.54 -51.68 24.83
C GLY A 108 -70.13 -50.27 24.39
N PRO A 109 -69.48 -49.47 25.27
CA PRO A 109 -69.02 -48.14 24.91
C PRO A 109 -67.91 -48.20 23.83
N ARG A 110 -67.88 -47.22 22.92
CA ARG A 110 -66.81 -47.07 21.92
C ARG A 110 -65.46 -46.92 22.64
N GLY A 111 -64.44 -47.65 22.16
CA GLY A 111 -63.08 -47.55 22.70
C GLY A 111 -62.49 -46.13 22.63
N PRO A 112 -61.51 -45.79 23.49
CA PRO A 112 -60.88 -44.48 23.50
C PRO A 112 -60.12 -44.20 22.19
N LYS A 113 -60.05 -42.92 21.79
CA LYS A 113 -59.30 -42.49 20.60
C LYS A 113 -57.80 -42.83 20.76
N GLY A 114 -57.18 -43.35 19.70
CA GLY A 114 -55.75 -43.71 19.70
C GLY A 114 -54.83 -42.53 20.06
N LEU A 115 -53.65 -42.83 20.59
CA LEU A 115 -52.65 -41.83 21.00
C LEU A 115 -52.08 -41.08 19.78
N ARG A 116 -51.83 -39.77 19.92
CA ARG A 116 -51.20 -38.95 18.88
C ARG A 116 -49.80 -39.48 18.56
N GLY A 117 -49.47 -39.60 17.27
CA GLY A 117 -48.13 -40.01 16.81
C GLY A 117 -47.03 -39.05 17.29
N ALA A 118 -45.79 -39.56 17.37
CA ALA A 118 -44.64 -38.76 17.81
C ALA A 118 -44.33 -37.60 16.83
N PRO A 119 -43.77 -36.48 17.30
CA PRO A 119 -43.30 -35.40 16.43
C PRO A 119 -42.33 -35.89 15.36
N GLY A 120 -42.40 -35.30 14.15
CA GLY A 120 -41.45 -35.57 13.07
C GLY A 120 -40.03 -35.15 13.42
N LEU A 121 -39.05 -35.71 12.72
CA LEU A 121 -37.64 -35.36 12.91
C LEU A 121 -37.35 -33.93 12.42
N ALA A 122 -36.50 -33.20 13.14
CA ALA A 122 -36.07 -31.87 12.75
C ALA A 122 -35.35 -31.88 11.39
N GLY A 123 -35.55 -30.81 10.61
CA GLY A 123 -34.86 -30.61 9.33
C GLY A 123 -33.34 -30.46 9.50
N VAL A 124 -32.58 -30.74 8.43
CA VAL A 124 -31.12 -30.60 8.45
C VAL A 124 -30.75 -29.12 8.36
N ARG A 125 -29.78 -28.67 9.17
CA ARG A 125 -29.26 -27.29 9.14
C ARG A 125 -28.67 -26.98 7.77
N GLY A 126 -29.00 -25.81 7.21
CA GLY A 126 -28.44 -25.34 5.94
C GLY A 126 -26.92 -25.20 5.97
N GLU A 127 -26.30 -25.29 4.80
CA GLU A 127 -24.84 -25.18 4.67
C GLU A 127 -24.36 -23.75 4.91
N LYS A 128 -23.12 -23.60 5.40
CA LYS A 128 -22.49 -22.29 5.53
C LYS A 128 -22.18 -21.73 4.14
N GLY A 129 -22.46 -20.45 3.91
CA GLY A 129 -22.10 -19.75 2.67
C GLY A 129 -20.59 -19.80 2.39
N LYS A 130 -20.22 -19.62 1.12
CA LYS A 130 -18.81 -19.61 0.70
C LYS A 130 -18.08 -18.40 1.29
N ALA A 131 -16.76 -18.51 1.48
CA ALA A 131 -15.94 -17.34 1.77
C ALA A 131 -16.01 -16.35 0.59
N GLY A 132 -15.92 -15.05 0.89
CA GLY A 132 -15.80 -14.02 -0.16
C GLY A 132 -14.46 -14.15 -0.90
N ASP A 133 -14.39 -13.56 -2.08
CA ASP A 133 -13.17 -13.55 -2.86
C ASP A 133 -12.10 -12.67 -2.20
N ASP A 134 -10.83 -12.96 -2.46
CA ASP A 134 -9.74 -12.07 -2.04
C ASP A 134 -9.84 -10.73 -2.78
N GLY A 135 -9.46 -9.64 -2.10
CA GLY A 135 -9.40 -8.31 -2.72
C GLY A 135 -8.42 -8.27 -3.88
N GLN A 136 -8.69 -7.41 -4.87
CA GLN A 136 -7.78 -7.27 -6.00
C GLN A 136 -6.44 -6.67 -5.54
N ALA A 137 -5.34 -7.13 -6.13
CA ALA A 137 -4.04 -6.50 -5.93
C ALA A 137 -4.11 -5.02 -6.36
N GLY A 138 -3.53 -4.12 -5.56
CA GLY A 138 -3.40 -2.72 -5.95
C GLY A 138 -2.60 -2.60 -7.25
N VAL A 139 -2.98 -1.66 -8.12
CA VAL A 139 -2.19 -1.35 -9.31
C VAL A 139 -0.81 -0.83 -8.89
N PRO A 140 0.29 -1.13 -9.62
CA PRO A 140 1.57 -0.49 -9.38
C PRO A 140 1.41 1.03 -9.33
N GLY A 141 2.08 1.70 -8.38
CA GLY A 141 2.05 3.16 -8.29
C GLY A 141 2.48 3.77 -9.61
N GLY A 142 1.70 4.75 -10.12
CA GLY A 142 2.02 5.44 -11.35
C GLY A 142 3.32 6.22 -11.20
N CYS A 143 4.34 5.87 -11.97
CA CYS A 143 5.51 6.73 -12.10
C CYS A 143 5.31 7.66 -13.30
N ASN A 144 4.76 8.83 -13.01
CA ASN A 144 4.73 9.93 -13.96
C ASN A 144 6.14 10.53 -14.05
N CYS A 145 7.06 9.84 -14.71
CA CYS A 145 8.33 10.42 -15.18
C CYS A 145 8.11 11.40 -16.35
N GLY A 146 6.91 11.99 -16.47
CA GLY A 146 6.58 13.06 -17.39
C GLY A 146 7.06 14.41 -16.89
N THR A 147 6.86 15.44 -17.69
CA THR A 147 7.24 16.85 -17.47
C THR A 147 6.74 17.49 -16.17
N ASN A 148 5.93 16.77 -15.37
CA ASN A 148 5.39 17.19 -14.07
C ASN A 148 6.02 16.45 -12.87
N ALA A 149 7.08 15.66 -13.06
CA ALA A 149 7.79 15.03 -11.95
C ALA A 149 8.41 16.10 -11.03
N ALA A 150 8.19 15.97 -9.73
CA ALA A 150 8.81 16.82 -8.72
C ALA A 150 10.35 16.72 -8.81
N ARG A 151 10.99 17.73 -9.39
CA ARG A 151 12.45 17.79 -9.59
C ARG A 151 13.03 18.96 -8.82
N SER A 152 14.02 18.68 -8.00
CA SER A 152 14.81 19.69 -7.31
C SER A 152 16.21 19.15 -7.15
N ALA A 153 17.18 19.75 -7.83
CA ALA A 153 18.57 19.37 -7.72
C ALA A 153 19.49 20.55 -8.05
N PHE A 154 20.59 20.67 -7.34
CA PHE A 154 21.64 21.62 -7.67
C PHE A 154 23.00 20.99 -7.46
N SER A 155 23.97 21.44 -8.25
CA SER A 155 25.39 21.19 -8.04
C SER A 155 26.15 22.45 -8.42
N VAL A 156 26.96 22.94 -7.49
CA VAL A 156 27.59 24.24 -7.56
C VAL A 156 29.02 24.17 -7.07
N ALA A 157 29.87 25.03 -7.64
CA ALA A 157 31.28 25.14 -7.30
C ALA A 157 31.61 26.56 -6.83
N VAL A 158 32.62 26.68 -5.96
CA VAL A 158 33.24 27.98 -5.65
C VAL A 158 34.17 28.38 -6.79
N THR A 159 34.39 29.69 -6.95
CA THR A 159 35.45 30.21 -7.83
C THR A 159 36.44 31.11 -7.10
N LYS A 160 36.42 31.09 -5.76
CA LYS A 160 37.30 31.90 -4.91
C LYS A 160 37.66 31.11 -3.67
N SER A 161 38.95 31.09 -3.35
CA SER A 161 39.46 30.57 -2.09
C SER A 161 39.08 31.50 -0.93
N TYR A 162 39.10 30.96 0.28
CA TYR A 162 38.98 31.71 1.53
C TYR A 162 37.73 32.61 1.61
N PRO A 163 36.51 32.06 1.45
CA PRO A 163 35.27 32.82 1.60
C PRO A 163 35.16 33.42 2.99
N LYS A 164 34.35 34.48 3.15
CA LYS A 164 34.17 35.11 4.47
C LYS A 164 33.65 34.11 5.50
N GLU A 165 34.32 34.05 6.64
CA GLU A 165 33.95 33.20 7.77
C GLU A 165 32.61 33.63 8.39
N ARG A 166 31.93 32.70 9.07
CA ARG A 166 30.65 32.90 9.77
C ARG A 166 29.49 33.39 8.89
N LEU A 167 29.67 33.35 7.58
CA LEU A 167 28.65 33.68 6.59
C LEU A 167 28.45 32.47 5.65
N PRO A 168 27.26 32.36 5.00
CA PRO A 168 27.06 31.36 3.97
C PRO A 168 28.11 31.48 2.86
N ILE A 169 28.73 30.36 2.52
CA ILE A 169 29.69 30.26 1.41
C ILE A 169 28.89 30.37 0.11
N ARG A 170 29.34 31.27 -0.76
CA ARG A 170 28.71 31.50 -2.06
C ARG A 170 29.39 30.66 -3.13
N PHE A 171 28.73 29.59 -3.54
CA PHE A 171 29.13 28.79 -4.69
C PHE A 171 28.51 29.44 -5.93
N ASN A 172 29.31 30.22 -6.63
CA ASN A 172 28.86 31.10 -7.70
C ASN A 172 28.94 30.47 -9.10
N ARG A 173 29.64 29.35 -9.26
CA ARG A 173 29.66 28.59 -10.51
C ARG A 173 28.57 27.52 -10.46
N ILE A 174 27.53 27.71 -11.26
CA ILE A 174 26.44 26.74 -11.38
C ILE A 174 26.84 25.64 -12.36
N LEU A 175 26.88 24.40 -11.90
CA LEU A 175 27.01 23.23 -12.77
C LEU A 175 25.62 22.72 -13.18
N MET A 176 24.69 22.72 -12.23
CA MET A 176 23.27 22.38 -12.40
C MET A 176 22.43 23.09 -11.35
N ASN A 177 21.22 23.53 -11.69
CA ASN A 177 20.26 24.13 -10.74
C ASN A 177 18.81 23.88 -11.20
N GLU A 178 18.44 22.60 -11.29
CA GLU A 178 17.10 22.15 -11.67
C GLU A 178 16.07 22.63 -10.63
N GLY A 179 15.04 23.33 -11.11
CA GLY A 179 14.05 24.01 -10.27
C GLY A 179 14.48 25.40 -9.78
N GLY A 180 15.73 25.81 -9.98
CA GLY A 180 16.20 27.15 -9.57
C GLY A 180 16.20 27.35 -8.04
N HIS A 181 16.26 26.27 -7.27
CA HIS A 181 16.11 26.29 -5.82
C HIS A 181 17.41 26.67 -5.08
N TYR A 182 18.57 26.67 -5.75
CA TYR A 182 19.80 27.23 -5.21
C TYR A 182 19.99 28.69 -5.65
N ASN A 183 20.30 29.57 -4.69
CA ASN A 183 20.58 30.99 -4.93
C ASN A 183 22.09 31.28 -4.77
N ALA A 184 22.78 31.50 -5.89
CA ALA A 184 24.21 31.80 -5.95
C ALA A 184 24.60 33.11 -5.24
N SER A 185 23.71 34.10 -5.22
CA SER A 185 23.97 35.39 -4.57
C SER A 185 24.01 35.27 -3.05
N THR A 186 23.23 34.34 -2.47
CA THR A 186 23.15 34.12 -1.03
C THR A 186 23.95 32.91 -0.56
N GLY A 187 24.26 31.96 -1.45
CA GLY A 187 24.94 30.71 -1.10
C GLY A 187 24.02 29.63 -0.55
N LYS A 188 22.70 29.81 -0.66
CA LYS A 188 21.69 28.97 0.02
C LYS A 188 20.82 28.21 -0.96
N PHE A 189 20.53 26.96 -0.63
CA PHE A 189 19.41 26.20 -1.16
C PHE A 189 18.14 26.55 -0.39
N VAL A 190 17.03 26.77 -1.09
CA VAL A 190 15.70 27.03 -0.52
C VAL A 190 14.75 25.94 -1.01
N CYS A 191 14.25 25.14 -0.09
CA CYS A 191 13.35 24.03 -0.39
C CYS A 191 12.01 24.56 -0.93
N ALA A 192 11.71 24.28 -2.20
CA ALA A 192 10.39 24.54 -2.77
C ALA A 192 9.46 23.32 -2.67
N ILE A 193 10.04 22.10 -2.72
CA ILE A 193 9.33 20.82 -2.76
C ILE A 193 9.59 20.08 -1.44
N PRO A 194 8.61 19.94 -0.54
CA PRO A 194 8.75 19.16 0.68
C PRO A 194 9.14 17.71 0.40
N GLY A 195 10.04 17.15 1.20
CA GLY A 195 10.48 15.77 1.02
C GLY A 195 11.83 15.45 1.64
N ILE A 196 12.40 14.32 1.22
CA ILE A 196 13.70 13.81 1.64
C ILE A 196 14.76 14.22 0.62
N TYR A 197 15.80 14.89 1.09
CA TYR A 197 16.91 15.40 0.28
C TYR A 197 18.22 14.76 0.69
N PHE A 198 19.08 14.49 -0.29
CA PHE A 198 20.47 14.17 -0.08
C PHE A 198 21.31 15.43 -0.31
N PHE A 199 22.28 15.68 0.56
CA PHE A 199 23.28 16.74 0.39
C PHE A 199 24.66 16.15 0.51
N SER A 200 25.58 16.60 -0.35
CA SER A 200 27.00 16.25 -0.29
C SER A 200 27.84 17.47 -0.64
N TYR A 201 29.04 17.53 -0.07
CA TYR A 201 30.06 18.49 -0.43
C TYR A 201 31.42 17.83 -0.44
N ASP A 202 32.27 18.34 -1.32
CA ASP A 202 33.65 17.91 -1.51
C ASP A 202 34.49 19.18 -1.56
N ILE A 203 35.31 19.40 -0.53
CA ILE A 203 36.01 20.67 -0.33
C ILE A 203 37.50 20.41 -0.38
N THR A 204 38.16 20.99 -1.37
CA THR A 204 39.62 21.05 -1.38
C THR A 204 40.06 22.12 -0.40
N LEU A 205 41.03 21.79 0.45
CA LEU A 205 41.63 22.72 1.39
C LEU A 205 43.14 22.86 1.17
N ALA A 206 43.67 24.06 1.42
CA ALA A 206 45.08 24.40 1.27
C ALA A 206 45.52 25.48 2.24
N ASN A 207 46.78 25.43 2.67
CA ASN A 207 47.49 26.39 3.56
C ASN A 207 46.94 26.56 4.99
N LYS A 208 45.64 26.33 5.23
CA LYS A 208 44.99 26.40 6.55
C LYS A 208 44.14 25.16 6.80
N HIS A 209 43.85 24.87 8.07
CA HIS A 209 42.87 23.85 8.46
C HIS A 209 41.45 24.29 8.04
N LEU A 210 40.54 23.33 7.93
CA LEU A 210 39.15 23.57 7.51
C LEU A 210 38.17 23.20 8.64
N ALA A 211 37.26 24.11 8.96
CA ALA A 211 36.09 23.85 9.80
C ALA A 211 34.82 24.33 9.09
N ILE A 212 34.21 23.42 8.32
CA ILE A 212 33.01 23.70 7.51
C ILE A 212 31.80 22.97 8.09
N GLY A 213 30.65 23.64 8.09
CA GLY A 213 29.41 23.06 8.59
C GLY A 213 28.28 23.17 7.58
N LEU A 214 27.51 22.09 7.46
CA LEU A 214 26.21 22.09 6.77
C LEU A 214 25.14 22.55 7.75
N VAL A 215 24.43 23.61 7.37
CA VAL A 215 23.46 24.30 8.22
C VAL A 215 22.07 24.17 7.60
N HIS A 216 21.10 23.81 8.43
CA HIS A 216 19.67 23.79 8.10
C HIS A 216 18.94 24.72 9.06
N ASN A 217 18.30 25.76 8.52
CA ASN A 217 17.56 26.78 9.30
C ASN A 217 18.34 27.33 10.51
N GLY A 218 19.65 27.54 10.35
CA GLY A 218 20.55 28.09 11.39
C GLY A 218 21.15 27.06 12.34
N GLN A 219 20.73 25.79 12.26
CA GLN A 219 21.31 24.70 13.05
C GLN A 219 22.31 23.89 12.24
N TYR A 220 23.49 23.61 12.81
CA TYR A 220 24.46 22.71 12.20
C TYR A 220 23.94 21.28 12.21
N LYS A 221 23.90 20.64 11.04
CA LYS A 221 23.57 19.22 10.86
C LYS A 221 24.82 18.37 10.67
N ILE A 222 25.84 18.92 10.01
CA ILE A 222 27.18 18.34 9.93
C ILE A 222 28.18 19.41 10.33
N LYS A 223 29.23 19.01 11.06
CA LYS A 223 30.45 19.79 11.24
C LYS A 223 31.62 18.91 10.81
N THR A 224 32.31 19.31 9.76
CA THR A 224 33.50 18.64 9.25
C THR A 224 34.72 19.46 9.65
N PHE A 225 35.68 18.78 10.25
CA PHE A 225 36.98 19.33 10.58
C PHE A 225 38.03 18.57 9.81
N ASP A 226 38.93 19.30 9.18
CA ASP A 226 40.05 18.72 8.47
C ASP A 226 41.34 19.48 8.82
N ALA A 227 42.33 18.73 9.28
CA ALA A 227 43.63 19.26 9.65
C ALA A 227 44.56 19.14 8.44
N ASN A 228 44.76 20.26 7.73
CA ASN A 228 45.76 20.29 6.69
C ASN A 228 47.17 19.96 7.25
N THR A 229 47.71 18.80 6.88
CA THR A 229 49.06 18.32 7.24
C THR A 229 50.04 18.36 6.06
N GLY A 230 49.62 18.89 4.91
CA GLY A 230 50.42 19.04 3.70
C GLY A 230 50.08 20.31 2.92
N ASN A 231 50.37 20.32 1.61
CA ASN A 231 50.02 21.45 0.75
C ASN A 231 48.51 21.51 0.46
N HIS A 232 47.89 20.34 0.25
CA HIS A 232 46.49 20.20 -0.14
C HIS A 232 45.86 18.93 0.44
N ASP A 233 44.59 19.01 0.84
CA ASP A 233 43.77 17.87 1.27
C ASP A 233 42.32 18.02 0.76
N VAL A 234 41.51 16.98 0.88
CA VAL A 234 40.09 16.98 0.48
C VAL A 234 39.21 16.50 1.63
N ALA A 235 38.30 17.37 2.06
CA ALA A 235 37.31 17.09 3.08
C ALA A 235 35.92 16.97 2.47
N SER A 236 35.25 15.84 2.70
CA SER A 236 33.89 15.61 2.21
C SER A 236 32.91 15.36 3.35
N GLY A 237 31.63 15.61 3.08
CA GLY A 237 30.56 15.31 4.02
C GLY A 237 29.23 15.17 3.31
N SER A 238 28.41 14.24 3.77
CA SER A 238 27.08 14.02 3.22
C SER A 238 26.05 13.67 4.29
N THR A 239 24.80 13.99 4.02
CA THR A 239 23.68 13.62 4.90
C THR A 239 22.36 13.62 4.15
N VAL A 240 21.37 12.99 4.76
CA VAL A 240 19.97 13.00 4.31
C VAL A 240 19.17 13.89 5.26
N LEU A 241 18.42 14.84 4.72
CA LEU A 241 17.55 15.74 5.48
C LEU A 241 16.12 15.67 4.96
N ARG A 242 15.16 15.60 5.87
CA ARG A 242 13.76 15.91 5.54
C ARG A 242 13.54 17.41 5.63
N LEU A 243 13.09 18.02 4.53
CA LEU A 243 12.88 19.46 4.42
C LEU A 243 11.41 19.79 4.21
N LYS A 244 10.95 20.86 4.84
CA LYS A 244 9.66 21.50 4.58
C LYS A 244 9.83 22.63 3.56
N ARG A 245 8.74 23.04 2.92
CA ARG A 245 8.75 24.19 2.01
C ARG A 245 9.22 25.45 2.75
N GLY A 246 10.18 26.16 2.17
CA GLY A 246 10.81 27.35 2.73
C GLY A 246 12.05 27.08 3.58
N ASP A 247 12.34 25.82 3.92
CA ASP A 247 13.57 25.48 4.66
C ASP A 247 14.81 25.85 3.84
N GLN A 248 15.84 26.32 4.52
CA GLN A 248 17.10 26.76 3.92
C GLN A 248 18.24 25.84 4.35
N VAL A 249 19.08 25.45 3.38
CA VAL A 249 20.29 24.67 3.60
C VAL A 249 21.50 25.34 2.96
N TRP A 250 22.62 25.43 3.67
CA TRP A 250 23.85 26.03 3.15
C TRP A 250 25.10 25.50 3.86
N LEU A 251 26.27 25.85 3.33
CA LEU A 251 27.56 25.63 3.98
C LEU A 251 28.13 26.93 4.52
N GLN A 252 28.78 26.88 5.66
CA GLN A 252 29.55 28.00 6.20
C GLN A 252 30.78 27.55 6.97
N ILE A 253 31.83 28.36 6.95
CA ILE A 253 32.97 28.22 7.85
C ILE A 253 32.55 28.74 9.21
N PHE A 254 32.56 27.89 10.24
CA PHE A 254 32.01 28.24 11.56
C PHE A 254 33.07 28.57 12.62
N TYR A 255 34.31 28.14 12.39
CA TYR A 255 35.42 28.38 13.30
C TYR A 255 36.38 29.40 12.70
N SER A 256 36.84 30.34 13.52
CA SER A 256 37.72 31.41 13.05
C SER A 256 39.13 30.90 12.81
N GLU A 257 39.82 31.42 11.80
CA GLU A 257 41.15 30.99 11.35
C GLU A 257 41.24 29.56 10.78
N GLN A 258 40.14 28.81 10.74
CA GLN A 258 40.05 27.49 10.11
C GLN A 258 39.30 27.55 8.78
N ASN A 259 39.77 28.46 7.92
CA ASN A 259 39.28 28.65 6.58
C ASN A 259 40.32 28.17 5.57
N GLY A 260 40.41 26.86 5.38
CA GLY A 260 41.28 26.22 4.42
C GLY A 260 40.72 26.13 3.01
N LEU A 261 39.44 26.47 2.79
CA LEU A 261 38.75 26.22 1.52
C LEU A 261 39.48 26.90 0.36
N PHE A 262 39.85 26.09 -0.62
CA PHE A 262 40.71 26.48 -1.72
C PHE A 262 40.06 26.18 -3.08
N PHE A 263 40.42 27.01 -4.06
CA PHE A 263 40.02 26.92 -5.44
C PHE A 263 41.18 27.35 -6.34
N ASP A 264 41.41 26.57 -7.40
CA ASP A 264 42.30 26.93 -8.50
C ASP A 264 41.63 26.54 -9.83
N PRO A 265 41.50 27.46 -10.79
CA PRO A 265 40.75 27.22 -12.02
C PRO A 265 41.34 26.12 -12.92
N TYR A 266 42.58 25.68 -12.68
CA TYR A 266 43.25 24.69 -13.52
C TYR A 266 43.17 23.27 -12.99
N TRP A 267 43.07 23.06 -11.67
CA TRP A 267 43.27 21.72 -11.11
C TRP A 267 42.44 21.37 -9.87
N THR A 268 41.65 22.29 -9.30
CA THR A 268 40.78 21.94 -8.16
C THR A 268 39.46 22.72 -8.13
N ASP A 269 38.37 21.99 -7.87
CA ASP A 269 37.07 22.52 -7.53
C ASP A 269 36.71 22.15 -6.08
N SER A 270 35.92 23.01 -5.44
CA SER A 270 35.20 22.65 -4.21
C SER A 270 33.70 22.76 -4.47
N LEU A 271 32.98 21.67 -4.22
CA LEU A 271 31.62 21.43 -4.68
C LEU A 271 30.62 21.36 -3.52
N PHE A 272 29.39 21.78 -3.81
CA PHE A 272 28.22 21.53 -2.96
C PHE A 272 27.06 21.09 -3.84
N THR A 273 26.48 19.95 -3.51
CA THR A 273 25.45 19.29 -4.30
C THR A 273 24.30 18.89 -3.38
N GLY A 274 23.08 19.01 -3.88
CA GLY A 274 21.91 18.47 -3.20
C GLY A 274 20.77 18.18 -4.15
N PHE A 275 20.02 17.12 -3.88
CA PHE A 275 18.88 16.72 -4.70
C PHE A 275 17.79 16.04 -3.90
N LEU A 276 16.56 16.18 -4.39
CA LEU A 276 15.38 15.51 -3.87
C LEU A 276 15.47 14.01 -4.19
N ILE A 277 15.32 13.18 -3.16
CA ILE A 277 15.21 11.72 -3.29
C ILE A 277 13.73 11.34 -3.40
N TYR A 278 12.92 11.79 -2.43
CA TYR A 278 11.49 11.49 -2.35
C TYR A 278 10.70 12.74 -2.00
N ALA A 279 9.75 13.12 -2.85
CA ALA A 279 8.77 14.16 -2.51
C ALA A 279 7.77 13.63 -1.47
N ASP A 280 7.28 14.49 -0.58
CA ASP A 280 6.15 14.13 0.29
C ASP A 280 4.88 13.88 -0.57
N GLN A 281 4.12 12.83 -0.25
CA GLN A 281 2.94 12.42 -1.02
C GLN A 281 1.88 13.53 -1.13
N ASP A 282 1.60 14.23 -0.02
CA ASP A 282 0.65 15.36 0.03
C ASP A 282 1.00 16.50 -0.95
N PHE A 283 2.26 16.60 -1.37
CA PHE A 283 2.67 17.57 -2.39
C PHE A 283 2.34 17.07 -3.79
N LEU A 284 2.56 15.78 -4.05
CA LEU A 284 2.27 15.14 -5.33
C LEU A 284 0.75 15.12 -5.61
N ASP A 285 -0.05 14.75 -4.63
CA ASP A 285 -1.50 14.65 -4.76
C ASP A 285 -2.16 16.00 -5.11
N ARG A 286 -1.60 17.11 -4.59
CA ARG A 286 -2.05 18.48 -4.92
C ARG A 286 -1.66 18.95 -6.33
N GLY A 287 -0.64 18.33 -6.92
CA GLY A 287 -0.23 18.60 -8.30
C GLY A 287 -1.24 18.03 -9.30
N ASP A 288 -1.76 16.84 -9.00
CA ASP A 288 -2.69 16.11 -9.87
C ASP A 288 -4.11 16.71 -9.86
N GLU A 289 -4.56 17.27 -8.73
CA GLU A 289 -5.89 17.91 -8.60
C GLU A 289 -6.05 19.17 -9.48
N LYS A 290 -4.94 19.83 -9.82
CA LYS A 290 -4.93 20.98 -10.74
C LYS A 290 -4.99 20.59 -12.23
N VAL A 291 -4.73 19.33 -12.57
CA VAL A 291 -4.75 18.85 -13.96
C VAL A 291 -6.16 18.39 -14.37
N THR A 292 -6.99 17.98 -13.40
CA THR A 292 -8.37 17.51 -13.64
C THR A 292 -9.43 18.61 -13.66
N THR A 293 -9.07 19.86 -13.38
CA THR A 293 -9.97 21.03 -13.41
C THR A 293 -9.65 21.95 -14.59
N GLY A 294 -9.64 21.40 -15.81
CA GLY A 294 -9.69 22.19 -17.05
C GLY A 294 -11.14 22.60 -17.37
N PRO A 295 -11.39 23.80 -17.93
CA PRO A 295 -12.74 24.28 -18.18
C PRO A 295 -13.42 23.43 -19.27
N VAL A 296 -14.66 23.02 -18.99
CA VAL A 296 -15.62 22.45 -19.95
C VAL A 296 -16.13 23.55 -20.87
#